data_AF-A0A5M9K3K1-F1
#
_entry.id   AF-A0A5M9K3K1-F1
#
_cell.length_a   1.000
_cell.length_b   1.000
_cell.length_c   1.000
_cell.angle_alpha   90.00
_cell.angle_beta   90.00
_cell.angle_gamma   90.00
#
_symmetry.space_group_name_H-M   'P 1'
#
loop_
_entity.id
_entity.type
_entity.pdbx_description
1 polymer ?
#
loop_
_entity_poly.entity_id
_entity_poly.type
_entity_poly.pdbx_seq_one_letter_code
_entity_poly.pdbx_strand_id
1 'polypeptide(L)'
;MSLAVYYEFSEPRYGFPLWSLTAQLGNWYETCWQLLQSSWGWDDSSSPLPRYNPALWTIPVEFAQSMLLFIVILGLSHVRINMRLLILTCIMSFCFWSAQLHAVEFLGGMFIAEVTLLQSYNATPSNSPESSPILPTTEFGDKKSELPITTTLDISNPGMTSSKSTCMKVFWILNLICGLYISSWTNEHVNEIPFLSTLDAHTPEPYSGQRVWFCLAAFQIVLACTQLTTLQALFNLPLPQYLGNISYALYLTHNLCLTILEPRFGPLFDDKIGKDSFMGRHGFWAAGLLIYGPIILWTADVFWRGVDVPSTKFARWLESKCLMDRDSESEIPRRRNLYF
;
A
#
# COMPACT_ATOMS: atom_id res chain seq x y z
N MET A 1 -8.42 20.69 5.50
CA MET A 1 -8.25 20.72 6.97
C MET A 1 -7.94 22.11 7.51
N SER A 2 -6.91 22.80 7.02
CA SER A 2 -6.56 24.15 7.51
C SER A 2 -7.75 25.13 7.56
N LEU A 3 -8.53 25.22 6.49
CA LEU A 3 -9.76 26.04 6.48
C LEU A 3 -10.82 25.56 7.48
N ALA A 4 -10.99 24.25 7.63
CA ALA A 4 -11.98 23.69 8.56
C ALA A 4 -11.62 24.01 10.02
N VAL A 5 -10.34 24.09 10.36
CA VAL A 5 -9.86 24.53 11.68
C VAL A 5 -10.11 26.04 11.86
N TYR A 6 -9.82 26.86 10.85
CA TYR A 6 -10.00 28.31 10.93
C TYR A 6 -11.45 28.74 11.12
N TYR A 7 -12.38 28.06 10.44
CA TYR A 7 -13.82 28.31 10.59
C TYR A 7 -14.46 27.50 11.73
N GLU A 8 -13.66 26.83 12.58
CA GLU A 8 -14.13 26.04 13.72
C GLU A 8 -15.10 24.90 13.35
N PHE A 9 -15.08 24.45 12.09
CA PHE A 9 -15.81 23.27 11.67
C PHE A 9 -15.17 21.98 12.17
N SER A 10 -13.85 21.97 12.29
CA SER A 10 -13.03 20.87 12.81
C SER A 10 -12.47 21.25 14.17
N GLU A 11 -12.42 20.28 15.09
CA GLU A 11 -11.72 20.43 16.36
C GLU A 11 -10.22 20.73 16.11
N PRO A 12 -9.58 21.59 16.92
CA PRO A 12 -8.15 21.92 16.81
C PRO A 12 -7.26 20.79 17.38
N ARG A 13 -7.47 19.55 16.93
CA ARG A 13 -6.77 18.36 17.42
C ARG A 13 -5.31 18.31 17.00
N TYR A 14 -5.02 18.68 15.75
CA TYR A 14 -3.69 18.62 15.14
C TYR A 14 -3.13 19.99 14.77
N GLY A 15 -3.93 21.04 14.86
CA GLY A 15 -3.55 22.39 14.50
C GLY A 15 -4.57 23.38 15.02
N PHE A 16 -4.09 24.56 15.39
CA PHE A 16 -4.90 25.62 15.98
C PHE A 16 -5.26 26.69 14.94
N PRO A 17 -6.42 27.37 15.11
CA PRO A 17 -6.78 28.52 14.28
C PRO A 17 -5.80 29.67 14.52
N LEU A 18 -5.39 30.33 13.44
CA LEU A 18 -4.57 31.53 13.50
C LEU A 18 -5.43 32.80 13.42
N TRP A 19 -4.86 33.93 13.81
CA TRP A 19 -5.53 35.23 13.94
C TRP A 19 -6.11 35.79 12.63
N SER A 20 -5.64 35.34 11.46
CA SER A 20 -6.18 35.73 10.16
C SER A 20 -6.16 34.59 9.15
N LEU A 21 -7.08 34.65 8.17
CA LEU A 21 -7.15 33.69 7.07
C LEU A 21 -5.84 33.65 6.27
N THR A 22 -5.19 34.80 6.07
CA THR A 22 -3.89 34.90 5.38
C THR A 22 -2.80 34.17 6.15
N ALA A 23 -2.73 34.36 7.48
CA ALA A 23 -1.78 33.61 8.31
C ALA A 23 -2.06 32.11 8.27
N GLN A 24 -3.33 31.72 8.27
CA GLN A 24 -3.77 30.33 8.18
C GLN A 24 -3.36 29.67 6.86
N LEU A 25 -3.60 30.35 5.73
CA LEU A 25 -3.20 29.88 4.39
C LEU A 25 -1.68 29.87 4.22
N GLY A 26 -0.98 30.88 4.74
CA GLY A 26 0.48 30.92 4.74
C GLY A 26 1.08 29.74 5.51
N ASN A 27 0.53 29.40 6.67
CA ASN A 27 0.99 28.24 7.43
C ASN A 27 0.64 26.90 6.77
N TRP A 28 -0.50 26.80 6.09
CA TRP A 28 -0.82 25.64 5.26
C TRP A 28 0.18 25.47 4.11
N TYR A 29 0.50 26.56 3.40
CA TYR A 29 1.50 26.55 2.34
C TYR A 29 2.88 26.11 2.86
N GLU A 30 3.31 26.64 4.00
CA GLU A 30 4.55 26.24 4.66
C GLU A 30 4.55 24.75 5.03
N THR A 31 3.42 24.21 5.49
CA THR A 31 3.28 22.77 5.78
C THR A 31 3.43 21.93 4.51
N CYS A 32 2.86 22.37 3.38
CA CYS A 32 3.04 21.70 2.09
C CYS A 32 4.50 21.75 1.62
N TRP A 33 5.18 22.88 1.83
CA TRP A 33 6.59 23.02 1.48
C TRP A 33 7.49 22.12 2.33
N GLN A 34 7.23 22.04 3.63
CA GLN A 34 7.94 21.13 4.55
C GLN A 34 7.75 19.66 4.15
N LEU A 35 6.53 19.25 3.81
CA LEU A 35 6.26 17.91 3.28
C LEU A 35 7.08 17.60 2.02
N LEU A 36 7.15 18.56 1.09
CA LEU A 36 7.94 18.41 -0.13
C LEU A 36 9.43 18.31 0.20
N GLN A 37 9.94 19.13 1.13
CA GLN A 37 11.34 19.08 1.56
C GLN A 37 11.69 17.76 2.24
N SER A 38 10.84 17.26 3.15
CA SER A 38 11.00 15.97 3.82
C SER A 38 11.06 14.81 2.81
N SER A 39 10.44 14.94 1.64
CA SER A 39 10.46 13.90 0.60
C SER A 39 11.86 13.67 0.02
N TRP A 40 12.80 14.60 0.25
CA TRP A 40 14.21 14.49 -0.13
C TRP A 40 15.12 14.07 1.03
N GLY A 41 14.58 13.88 2.23
CA GLY A 41 15.29 13.36 3.40
C GLY A 41 15.26 11.84 3.43
N TRP A 42 15.95 11.17 2.51
CA TRP A 42 15.88 9.72 2.26
C TRP A 42 16.05 8.84 3.52
N ASP A 43 16.83 9.31 4.51
CA ASP A 43 17.13 8.59 5.75
C ASP A 43 16.63 9.30 7.02
N ASP A 44 15.87 10.41 6.90
CA ASP A 44 15.49 11.22 8.06
C ASP A 44 14.11 10.85 8.63
N SER A 45 14.11 9.91 9.58
CA SER A 45 12.89 9.53 10.32
C SER A 45 12.43 10.57 11.36
N SER A 46 13.16 11.68 11.56
CA SER A 46 12.87 12.67 12.59
C SER A 46 11.95 13.82 12.13
N SER A 47 11.47 13.76 10.88
CA SER A 47 10.54 14.77 10.36
C SER A 47 9.30 14.89 11.26
N PRO A 48 8.95 16.11 11.73
CA PRO A 48 7.79 16.29 12.58
C PRO A 48 6.51 15.91 11.85
N LEU A 49 5.51 15.42 12.61
CA LEU A 49 4.21 15.11 12.04
C LEU A 49 3.62 16.35 11.36
N PRO A 50 3.12 16.23 10.12
CA PRO A 50 2.58 17.37 9.39
C PRO A 50 1.43 18.03 10.15
N ARG A 51 1.50 19.35 10.27
CA ARG A 51 0.42 20.13 10.87
C ARG A 51 -0.87 19.88 10.09
N TYR A 52 -1.99 19.88 10.81
CA TYR A 52 -3.35 19.59 10.29
C TYR A 52 -3.67 18.12 10.04
N ASN A 53 -2.79 17.34 9.42
CA ASN A 53 -3.07 15.94 9.13
C ASN A 53 -1.84 15.07 9.39
N PRO A 54 -1.75 14.41 10.56
CA PRO A 54 -0.58 13.61 10.89
C PRO A 54 -0.42 12.44 9.92
N ALA A 55 -1.49 11.88 9.35
CA ALA A 55 -1.40 10.79 8.37
C ALA A 55 -0.53 11.16 7.16
N LEU A 56 -0.31 12.44 6.84
CA LEU A 56 0.55 12.80 5.71
C LEU A 56 2.04 12.48 5.94
N TRP A 57 2.44 12.04 7.14
CA TRP A 57 3.83 11.69 7.48
C TRP A 57 4.41 10.60 6.57
N THR A 58 3.59 9.69 6.03
CA THR A 58 4.06 8.62 5.14
C THR A 58 4.42 9.14 3.77
N ILE A 59 3.78 10.21 3.27
CA ILE A 59 3.93 10.67 1.88
C ILE A 59 5.39 10.93 1.49
N PRO A 60 6.20 11.63 2.32
CA PRO A 60 7.64 11.78 2.07
C PRO A 60 8.41 10.46 2.00
N VAL A 61 8.11 9.53 2.91
CA VAL A 61 8.77 8.22 2.99
C VAL A 61 8.44 7.39 1.74
N GLU A 62 7.15 7.31 1.40
CA GLU A 62 6.66 6.59 0.22
C GLU A 62 7.29 7.14 -1.07
N PHE A 63 7.45 8.46 -1.19
CA PHE A 63 8.12 9.08 -2.34
C PHE A 63 9.60 8.70 -2.42
N ALA A 64 10.36 8.85 -1.34
CA ALA A 64 11.79 8.53 -1.32
C ALA A 64 12.05 7.04 -1.61
N GLN A 65 11.28 6.14 -1.01
CA GLN A 65 11.42 4.70 -1.26
C GLN A 65 10.93 4.28 -2.65
N SER A 66 9.94 4.97 -3.22
CA SER A 66 9.56 4.79 -4.64
C SER A 66 10.70 5.19 -5.57
N MET A 67 11.40 6.31 -5.29
CA MET A 67 12.58 6.70 -6.06
C MET A 67 13.70 5.66 -5.96
N LEU A 68 13.96 5.12 -4.75
CA LEU A 68 14.91 4.01 -4.57
C LEU A 68 14.55 2.83 -5.45
N LEU A 69 13.28 2.42 -5.43
CA LEU A 69 12.75 1.34 -6.24
C LEU A 69 12.96 1.60 -7.74
N PHE A 70 12.67 2.80 -8.23
CA PHE A 70 12.92 3.17 -9.63
C PHE A 70 14.40 3.07 -10.00
N ILE A 71 15.30 3.57 -9.15
CA ILE A 71 16.76 3.49 -9.37
C ILE A 71 17.19 2.03 -9.46
N VAL A 72 16.71 1.17 -8.56
CA VAL A 72 17.04 -0.26 -8.56
C VAL A 72 16.47 -0.97 -9.79
N ILE A 73 15.22 -0.71 -10.17
CA ILE A 73 14.62 -1.30 -11.38
C ILE A 73 15.41 -0.88 -12.62
N LEU A 74 15.76 0.40 -12.76
CA LEU A 74 16.54 0.90 -13.89
C LEU A 74 17.95 0.30 -13.91
N GLY A 75 18.63 0.27 -12.75
CA GLY A 75 19.97 -0.28 -12.62
C GLY A 75 20.05 -1.79 -12.90
N LEU A 76 18.99 -2.53 -12.62
CA LEU A 76 18.91 -3.98 -12.83
C LEU A 76 18.16 -4.37 -14.11
N SER A 77 17.73 -3.41 -14.93
CA SER A 77 16.90 -3.64 -16.11
C SER A 77 17.52 -4.62 -17.13
N HIS A 78 18.84 -4.58 -17.30
CA HIS A 78 19.58 -5.42 -18.25
C HIS A 78 20.22 -6.67 -17.61
N VAL A 79 19.98 -6.90 -16.32
CA VAL A 79 20.57 -8.03 -15.59
C VAL A 79 19.72 -9.28 -15.80
N ARG A 80 20.37 -10.44 -15.98
CA ARG A 80 19.67 -11.73 -16.06
C ARG A 80 18.90 -12.01 -14.76
N ILE A 81 17.71 -12.59 -14.87
CA ILE A 81 16.78 -12.82 -13.75
C ILE A 81 17.43 -13.38 -12.47
N ASN A 82 18.19 -14.48 -12.56
CA ASN A 82 18.79 -15.09 -11.37
C ASN A 82 19.82 -14.18 -10.71
N MET A 83 20.59 -13.44 -11.52
CA MET A 83 21.55 -12.45 -11.01
C MET A 83 20.83 -11.23 -10.45
N ARG A 84 19.72 -10.83 -11.07
CA ARG A 84 18.89 -9.71 -10.59
C ARG A 84 18.29 -10.02 -9.22
N LEU A 85 17.70 -11.19 -9.05
CA LEU A 85 17.20 -11.67 -7.75
C LEU A 85 18.33 -11.75 -6.72
N LEU A 86 19.50 -12.30 -7.08
CA LEU A 86 20.65 -12.36 -6.18
C LEU A 86 21.08 -10.96 -5.72
N ILE A 87 21.28 -10.03 -6.66
CA ILE A 87 21.69 -8.65 -6.35
C ILE A 87 20.62 -7.96 -5.51
N LEU A 88 19.34 -8.11 -5.86
CA LEU A 88 18.23 -7.55 -5.10
C LEU A 88 18.21 -8.08 -3.67
N THR A 89 18.39 -9.39 -3.46
CA THR A 89 18.52 -9.98 -2.12
C THR A 89 19.72 -9.43 -1.36
N CYS A 90 20.86 -9.20 -2.02
CA CYS A 90 22.02 -8.57 -1.39
C CYS A 90 21.72 -7.13 -0.94
N ILE A 91 21.07 -6.32 -1.79
CA ILE A 91 20.66 -4.94 -1.45
C ILE A 91 19.66 -4.96 -0.29
N MET A 92 18.63 -5.81 -0.35
CA MET A 92 17.64 -5.94 0.72
C MET A 92 18.29 -6.36 2.04
N SER A 93 19.23 -7.31 2.01
CA SER A 93 19.95 -7.76 3.21
C SER A 93 20.80 -6.65 3.80
N PHE A 94 21.43 -5.83 2.96
CA PHE A 94 22.15 -4.64 3.40
C PHE A 94 21.21 -3.62 4.06
N CYS A 95 20.10 -3.26 3.40
CA CYS A 95 19.10 -2.36 3.97
C CYS A 95 18.54 -2.88 5.31
N PHE A 96 18.30 -4.19 5.41
CA PHE A 96 17.85 -4.83 6.63
C PHE A 96 18.93 -4.81 7.73
N TRP A 97 20.21 -4.93 7.40
CA TRP A 97 21.26 -4.78 8.41
C TRP A 97 21.45 -3.33 8.85
N SER A 98 21.19 -2.37 7.96
CA SER A 98 21.27 -0.94 8.21
C SER A 98 20.02 -0.34 8.86
N ALA A 99 19.09 -1.16 9.35
CA ALA A 99 17.83 -0.74 9.96
C ALA A 99 16.85 0.04 9.04
N GLN A 100 17.01 -0.05 7.72
CA GLN A 100 16.21 0.66 6.73
C GLN A 100 14.99 -0.17 6.30
N LEU A 101 14.04 -0.38 7.22
CA LEU A 101 12.89 -1.27 6.99
C LEU A 101 11.98 -0.82 5.84
N HIS A 102 11.78 0.48 5.65
CA HIS A 102 10.95 0.99 4.56
C HIS A 102 11.53 0.61 3.19
N ALA A 103 12.86 0.71 3.03
CA ALA A 103 13.53 0.26 1.80
C ALA A 103 13.35 -1.25 1.58
N VAL A 104 13.45 -2.04 2.64
CA VAL A 104 13.26 -3.50 2.59
C VAL A 104 11.84 -3.84 2.12
N GLU A 105 10.81 -3.15 2.61
CA GLU A 105 9.41 -3.40 2.22
C GLU A 105 9.18 -3.10 0.73
N PHE A 106 9.69 -1.96 0.24
CA PHE A 106 9.56 -1.56 -1.16
C PHE A 106 10.31 -2.51 -2.12
N LEU A 107 11.58 -2.79 -1.82
CA LEU A 107 12.39 -3.75 -2.59
C LEU A 107 11.86 -5.18 -2.46
N GLY A 108 11.25 -5.48 -1.32
CA GLY A 108 10.53 -6.70 -1.06
C GLY A 108 9.34 -6.92 -1.98
N GLY A 109 8.55 -5.87 -2.21
CA GLY A 109 7.48 -5.89 -3.21
C GLY A 109 8.01 -6.24 -4.61
N MET A 110 9.12 -5.63 -5.02
CA MET A 110 9.81 -5.96 -6.28
C MET A 110 10.23 -7.43 -6.33
N PHE A 111 10.83 -7.93 -5.25
CA PHE A 111 11.27 -9.33 -5.15
C PHE A 111 10.10 -10.31 -5.28
N ILE A 112 9.00 -10.07 -4.56
CA ILE A 112 7.78 -10.90 -4.64
C ILE A 112 7.21 -10.87 -6.05
N ALA A 113 7.12 -9.69 -6.66
CA ALA A 113 6.61 -9.54 -8.03
C ALA A 113 7.45 -10.35 -9.01
N GLU A 114 8.77 -10.29 -8.92
CA GLU A 114 9.68 -11.02 -9.80
C GLU A 114 9.58 -12.55 -9.62
N VAL A 115 9.49 -13.04 -8.38
CA VAL A 115 9.25 -14.46 -8.10
C VAL A 115 7.90 -14.91 -8.66
N THR A 116 6.85 -14.09 -8.52
CA THR A 116 5.51 -14.39 -9.03
C THR A 116 5.50 -14.45 -10.57
N LEU A 117 6.21 -13.56 -11.23
CA LEU A 117 6.39 -13.57 -12.69
C LEU A 117 7.14 -14.84 -13.15
N LEU A 118 8.19 -15.25 -12.44
CA LEU A 118 8.92 -16.49 -12.74
C LEU A 118 8.06 -17.74 -12.57
N GLN A 119 7.26 -17.79 -11.50
CA GLN A 119 6.30 -18.88 -11.29
C GLN A 119 5.31 -18.95 -12.46
N SER A 120 4.79 -17.81 -12.90
CA SER A 120 3.85 -17.71 -14.02
C SER A 120 4.49 -18.15 -15.35
N TYR A 121 5.74 -17.74 -15.61
CA TYR A 121 6.50 -18.15 -16.79
C TYR A 121 6.71 -19.68 -16.81
N ASN A 122 7.12 -20.27 -15.68
CA ASN A 122 7.35 -21.71 -15.57
C ASN A 122 6.06 -22.54 -15.62
N ALA A 123 4.92 -21.97 -15.21
CA ALA A 123 3.62 -22.62 -15.28
C ALA A 123 3.03 -22.63 -16.70
N THR A 124 3.50 -21.77 -17.60
CA THR A 124 3.03 -21.72 -18.99
C THR A 124 3.80 -22.73 -19.84
N PRO A 125 3.15 -23.74 -20.45
CA PRO A 125 3.84 -24.71 -21.29
C PRO A 125 4.51 -24.02 -22.49
N SER A 126 5.75 -24.42 -22.79
CA SER A 126 6.68 -23.80 -23.74
C SER A 126 6.30 -23.90 -25.24
N ASN A 127 5.07 -23.56 -25.62
CA ASN A 127 4.59 -23.65 -27.02
C ASN A 127 4.02 -22.35 -27.62
N SER A 128 4.11 -21.19 -26.96
CA SER A 128 3.73 -19.90 -27.57
C SER A 128 4.87 -18.87 -27.48
N PRO A 129 5.49 -18.47 -28.61
CA PRO A 129 6.58 -17.49 -28.63
C PRO A 129 6.21 -16.05 -28.26
N GLU A 130 4.97 -15.74 -27.88
CA GLU A 130 4.48 -14.35 -27.82
C GLU A 130 3.94 -13.87 -26.45
N SER A 131 3.86 -14.70 -25.42
CA SER A 131 3.32 -14.25 -24.13
C SER A 131 4.41 -13.70 -23.21
N SER A 132 4.91 -12.50 -23.50
CA SER A 132 5.50 -11.69 -22.43
C SER A 132 4.41 -11.37 -21.40
N PRO A 133 4.66 -11.44 -20.09
CA PRO A 133 3.66 -11.08 -19.10
C PRO A 133 3.28 -9.62 -19.30
N ILE A 134 2.01 -9.38 -19.65
CA ILE A 134 1.42 -8.07 -19.78
C ILE A 134 1.50 -7.41 -18.41
N LEU A 135 2.28 -6.32 -18.32
CA LEU A 135 2.20 -5.38 -17.21
C LEU A 135 0.74 -4.92 -17.11
N PRO A 136 0.09 -4.92 -15.93
CA PRO A 136 -1.26 -4.37 -15.81
C PRO A 136 -1.20 -2.86 -16.03
N THR A 137 -1.30 -2.43 -17.30
CA THR A 137 -1.46 -1.03 -17.66
C THR A 137 -2.87 -0.64 -17.25
N THR A 138 -2.99 0.23 -16.24
CA THR A 138 -4.26 0.91 -15.95
C THR A 138 -4.53 1.92 -17.05
N GLU A 139 -4.95 1.43 -18.22
CA GLU A 139 -5.52 2.22 -19.30
C GLU A 139 -6.96 2.55 -18.93
N PHE A 140 -7.14 3.76 -18.40
CA PHE A 140 -8.44 4.41 -18.33
C PHE A 140 -8.89 4.74 -19.76
N GLY A 141 -9.57 3.79 -20.40
CA GLY A 141 -10.30 4.01 -21.64
C GLY A 141 -9.88 3.09 -22.78
N ASP A 142 -10.48 1.90 -22.86
CA ASP A 142 -11.45 1.61 -23.92
C ASP A 142 -12.18 0.29 -23.64
N LYS A 143 -13.50 0.31 -23.80
CA LYS A 143 -14.34 -0.88 -23.69
C LYS A 143 -14.03 -1.84 -24.86
N LYS A 144 -13.24 -2.88 -24.60
CA LYS A 144 -13.39 -4.16 -25.29
C LYS A 144 -13.54 -5.27 -24.27
N SER A 145 -14.70 -5.90 -24.34
CA SER A 145 -15.10 -7.09 -23.60
C SER A 145 -14.12 -8.23 -23.89
N GLU A 146 -13.12 -8.43 -23.03
CA GLU A 146 -12.44 -9.72 -22.93
C GLU A 146 -13.26 -10.65 -22.02
N LEU A 147 -13.60 -11.80 -22.58
CA LEU A 147 -14.40 -12.84 -21.96
C LEU A 147 -13.72 -13.36 -20.68
N PRO A 148 -14.48 -13.66 -19.61
CA PRO A 148 -13.93 -14.26 -18.42
C PRO A 148 -13.38 -15.65 -18.76
N ILE A 149 -12.16 -15.90 -18.29
CA ILE A 149 -11.43 -17.17 -18.30
C ILE A 149 -12.42 -18.30 -18.03
N THR A 150 -12.70 -19.10 -19.07
CA THR A 150 -13.61 -20.23 -18.97
C THR A 150 -13.05 -21.22 -17.97
N THR A 151 -13.80 -21.41 -16.89
CA THR A 151 -13.57 -22.43 -15.87
C THR A 151 -13.78 -23.80 -16.52
N THR A 152 -12.74 -24.36 -17.13
CA THR A 152 -12.74 -25.79 -17.45
C THR A 152 -12.61 -26.55 -16.15
N LEU A 153 -13.74 -27.10 -15.69
CA LEU A 153 -13.80 -28.11 -14.65
C LEU A 153 -12.99 -29.33 -15.12
N ASP A 154 -11.71 -29.36 -14.76
CA ASP A 154 -10.87 -30.55 -14.93
C ASP A 154 -11.35 -31.64 -13.99
N ILE A 155 -12.22 -32.51 -14.53
CA ILE A 155 -12.46 -33.85 -14.03
C ILE A 155 -11.26 -34.69 -14.46
N SER A 156 -10.22 -34.79 -13.63
CA SER A 156 -9.22 -35.86 -13.75
C SER A 156 -8.67 -36.31 -12.39
N ASN A 157 -9.00 -37.57 -12.07
CA ASN A 157 -8.43 -38.56 -11.15
C ASN A 157 -7.77 -38.14 -9.80
N PRO A 158 -8.30 -38.63 -8.65
CA PRO A 158 -7.69 -38.43 -7.34
C PRO A 158 -6.65 -39.53 -7.07
N GLY A 159 -5.37 -39.21 -7.17
CA GLY A 159 -4.31 -40.15 -6.81
C GLY A 159 -2.99 -39.44 -6.55
N MET A 160 -2.59 -39.37 -5.28
CA MET A 160 -1.24 -39.00 -4.80
C MET A 160 -0.79 -37.52 -4.81
N THR A 161 -1.44 -36.57 -5.50
CA THR A 161 -1.06 -35.13 -5.50
C THR A 161 -1.84 -34.25 -4.51
N SER A 162 -2.96 -34.75 -3.99
CA SER A 162 -3.92 -33.99 -3.16
C SER A 162 -3.37 -33.59 -1.77
N SER A 163 -2.59 -34.47 -1.13
CA SER A 163 -2.06 -34.21 0.22
C SER A 163 -1.02 -33.08 0.24
N LYS A 164 -0.11 -33.05 -0.75
CA LYS A 164 0.91 -31.99 -0.86
C LYS A 164 0.29 -30.62 -1.14
N SER A 165 -0.70 -30.53 -2.03
CA SER A 165 -1.43 -29.28 -2.31
C SER A 165 -2.21 -28.80 -1.08
N THR A 166 -2.82 -29.71 -0.33
CA THR A 166 -3.56 -29.37 0.90
C THR A 166 -2.63 -28.87 1.99
N CYS A 167 -1.49 -29.53 2.21
CA CYS A 167 -0.47 -29.08 3.17
C CYS A 167 0.04 -27.67 2.85
N MET A 168 0.33 -27.38 1.58
CA MET A 168 0.74 -26.04 1.15
C MET A 168 -0.34 -24.99 1.39
N LYS A 169 -1.62 -25.30 1.14
CA LYS A 169 -2.72 -24.39 1.45
C LYS A 169 -2.82 -24.11 2.95
N VAL A 170 -2.74 -25.15 3.78
CA VAL A 170 -2.75 -25.02 5.24
C VAL A 170 -1.57 -24.18 5.72
N PHE A 171 -0.38 -24.41 5.17
CA PHE A 171 0.80 -23.59 5.45
C PHE A 171 0.55 -22.10 5.18
N TRP A 172 0.04 -21.75 3.98
CA TRP A 172 -0.23 -20.35 3.64
C TRP A 172 -1.34 -19.73 4.47
N ILE A 173 -2.36 -20.49 4.86
CA ILE A 173 -3.41 -20.02 5.76
C ILE A 173 -2.83 -19.73 7.15
N LEU A 174 -2.03 -20.65 7.70
CA LEU A 174 -1.35 -20.44 8.98
C LEU A 174 -0.39 -19.25 8.93
N ASN A 175 0.34 -19.09 7.83
CA ASN A 175 1.23 -17.95 7.59
C ASN A 175 0.46 -16.62 7.55
N LEU A 176 -0.71 -16.59 6.91
CA LEU A 176 -1.58 -15.41 6.91
C LEU A 176 -2.10 -15.09 8.31
N ILE A 177 -2.57 -16.09 9.05
CA ILE A 177 -3.05 -15.92 10.43
C ILE A 177 -1.93 -15.38 11.31
N CYS A 178 -0.72 -15.92 11.18
CA CYS A 178 0.47 -15.46 11.88
C CYS A 178 0.77 -13.99 11.56
N GLY A 179 0.83 -13.63 10.28
CA GLY A 179 1.03 -12.25 9.83
C GLY A 179 -0.02 -11.29 10.38
N LEU A 180 -1.31 -11.63 10.26
CA LEU A 180 -2.41 -10.81 10.78
C LEU A 180 -2.37 -10.67 12.31
N TYR A 181 -1.95 -11.71 13.02
CA TYR A 181 -1.79 -11.68 14.47
C TYR A 181 -0.66 -10.73 14.89
N ILE A 182 0.49 -10.79 14.21
CA ILE A 182 1.60 -9.86 14.44
C ILE A 182 1.19 -8.42 14.09
N SER A 183 0.44 -8.21 13.00
CA SER A 183 -0.10 -6.89 12.63
C SER A 183 -1.10 -6.34 13.65
N SER A 184 -1.67 -7.19 14.51
CA SER A 184 -2.59 -6.79 15.59
C SER A 184 -1.84 -6.40 16.88
N TRP A 185 -0.62 -5.86 16.74
CA TRP A 185 0.23 -5.47 17.87
C TRP A 185 -0.41 -4.40 18.75
N THR A 186 -0.25 -4.52 20.06
CA THR A 186 -0.77 -3.56 21.06
C THR A 186 0.32 -2.59 21.49
N ASN A 187 0.01 -1.31 21.68
CA ASN A 187 1.03 -0.32 22.07
C ASN A 187 1.28 -0.27 23.59
N GLU A 188 0.32 -0.69 24.41
CA GLU A 188 0.38 -0.50 25.87
C GLU A 188 0.50 -1.81 26.66
N HIS A 189 -0.10 -2.90 26.15
CA HIS A 189 -0.29 -4.14 26.91
C HIS A 189 0.45 -5.33 26.27
N VAL A 190 1.63 -5.10 25.70
CA VAL A 190 2.41 -6.15 24.98
C VAL A 190 2.75 -7.32 25.93
N ASN A 191 3.09 -6.99 27.18
CA ASN A 191 3.47 -7.96 28.21
C ASN A 191 2.34 -8.90 28.64
N GLU A 192 1.07 -8.51 28.41
CA GLU A 192 -0.09 -9.34 28.76
C GLU A 192 -0.37 -10.43 27.72
N ILE A 193 0.24 -10.33 26.54
CA ILE A 193 0.01 -11.23 25.42
C ILE A 193 1.27 -12.09 25.24
N PRO A 194 1.26 -13.36 25.69
CA PRO A 194 2.48 -14.16 25.76
C PRO A 194 3.24 -14.28 24.42
N PHE A 195 2.50 -14.38 23.31
CA PHE A 195 3.11 -14.47 21.97
C PHE A 195 3.83 -13.16 21.59
N LEU A 196 3.17 -12.01 21.72
CA LEU A 196 3.76 -10.72 21.37
C LEU A 196 4.88 -10.32 22.34
N SER A 197 4.71 -10.60 23.64
CA SER A 197 5.76 -10.40 24.64
C SER A 197 7.02 -11.19 24.33
N THR A 198 6.87 -12.43 23.84
CA THR A 198 8.02 -13.25 23.43
C THR A 198 8.72 -12.65 22.21
N LEU A 199 7.98 -12.17 21.21
CA LEU A 199 8.54 -11.51 20.03
C LEU A 199 9.26 -10.21 20.40
N ASP A 200 8.66 -9.39 21.25
CA ASP A 200 9.26 -8.14 21.73
C ASP A 200 10.59 -8.40 22.44
N ALA A 201 10.62 -9.39 23.34
CA ALA A 201 11.82 -9.82 24.06
C ALA A 201 12.92 -10.39 23.16
N HIS A 202 12.58 -10.93 21.98
CA HIS A 202 13.53 -11.50 21.01
C HIS A 202 13.68 -10.64 19.75
N THR A 203 13.39 -9.34 19.86
CA THR A 203 13.60 -8.41 18.75
C THR A 203 15.10 -8.32 18.44
N PRO A 204 15.54 -8.64 17.21
CA PRO A 204 16.96 -8.62 16.87
C PRO A 204 17.51 -7.19 16.83
N GLU A 205 18.72 -6.97 17.35
CA GLU A 205 19.47 -5.73 17.11
C GLU A 205 19.71 -5.53 15.61
N PRO A 206 19.67 -4.29 15.08
CA PRO A 206 19.57 -3.00 15.78
C PRO A 206 18.13 -2.52 16.06
N TYR A 207 17.13 -3.38 15.86
CA TYR A 207 15.73 -3.01 15.97
C TYR A 207 15.23 -2.93 17.41
N SER A 208 14.19 -2.15 17.61
CA SER A 208 13.44 -2.10 18.87
C SER A 208 11.93 -2.08 18.61
N GLY A 209 11.21 -2.80 19.48
CA GLY A 209 9.75 -2.90 19.44
C GLY A 209 9.20 -3.56 18.17
N GLN A 210 8.00 -3.14 17.78
CA GLN A 210 7.19 -3.79 16.75
C GLN A 210 7.67 -3.62 15.29
N ARG A 211 8.60 -2.71 15.00
CA ARG A 211 8.85 -2.27 13.60
C ARG A 211 9.30 -3.41 12.69
N VAL A 212 10.29 -4.19 13.13
CA VAL A 212 10.80 -5.32 12.34
C VAL A 212 9.75 -6.42 12.18
N TRP A 213 8.94 -6.64 13.21
CA TRP A 213 7.87 -7.61 13.19
C TRP A 213 6.75 -7.22 12.22
N PHE A 214 6.42 -5.93 12.12
CA PHE A 214 5.50 -5.42 11.10
C PHE A 214 6.03 -5.61 9.68
N CYS A 215 7.30 -5.34 9.45
CA CYS A 215 7.95 -5.59 8.16
C CYS A 215 7.80 -7.08 7.77
N LEU A 216 8.15 -8.00 8.67
CA LEU A 216 8.00 -9.45 8.44
C LEU A 216 6.54 -9.89 8.25
N ALA A 217 5.61 -9.30 9.01
CA ALA A 217 4.18 -9.58 8.88
C ALA A 217 3.64 -9.12 7.52
N ALA A 218 4.07 -7.96 7.03
CA ALA A 218 3.70 -7.46 5.71
C ALA A 218 4.13 -8.44 4.61
N PHE A 219 5.37 -8.96 4.66
CA PHE A 219 5.83 -10.01 3.75
C PHE A 219 4.96 -11.27 3.83
N GLN A 220 4.65 -11.74 5.04
CA GLN A 220 3.83 -12.95 5.23
C GLN A 220 2.42 -12.79 4.64
N ILE A 221 1.79 -11.62 4.86
CA ILE A 221 0.45 -11.32 4.35
C ILE A 221 0.47 -11.24 2.82
N VAL A 222 1.39 -10.46 2.24
CA VAL A 222 1.48 -10.30 0.78
C VAL A 222 1.78 -11.63 0.10
N LEU A 223 2.73 -12.43 0.61
CA LEU A 223 3.02 -13.76 0.07
C LEU A 223 1.82 -14.70 0.20
N ALA A 224 1.11 -14.70 1.32
CA ALA A 224 -0.10 -15.53 1.43
C ALA A 224 -1.17 -15.13 0.41
N CYS A 225 -1.34 -13.82 0.16
CA CYS A 225 -2.24 -13.31 -0.86
C CYS A 225 -1.82 -13.70 -2.29
N THR A 226 -0.52 -13.80 -2.61
CA THR A 226 -0.07 -14.25 -3.95
C THR A 226 -0.21 -15.76 -4.16
N GLN A 227 -0.33 -16.55 -3.09
CA GLN A 227 -0.36 -18.01 -3.18
C GLN A 227 -1.77 -18.61 -2.97
N LEU A 228 -2.67 -17.91 -2.25
CA LEU A 228 -4.03 -18.37 -1.97
C LEU A 228 -5.04 -17.83 -2.99
N THR A 229 -5.46 -18.68 -3.92
CA THR A 229 -6.44 -18.34 -4.97
C THR A 229 -7.79 -17.86 -4.43
N THR A 230 -8.24 -18.38 -3.27
CA THR A 230 -9.48 -17.92 -2.62
C THR A 230 -9.40 -16.46 -2.20
N LEU A 231 -8.24 -16.02 -1.68
CA LEU A 231 -8.05 -14.62 -1.29
C LEU A 231 -7.93 -13.72 -2.51
N GLN A 232 -7.25 -14.18 -3.57
CA GLN A 232 -7.23 -13.46 -4.84
C GLN A 232 -8.63 -13.27 -5.39
N ALA A 233 -9.45 -14.33 -5.39
CA ALA A 233 -10.84 -14.25 -5.82
C ALA A 233 -11.65 -13.24 -4.99
N LEU A 234 -11.44 -13.22 -3.66
CA LEU A 234 -12.06 -12.25 -2.76
C LEU A 234 -11.64 -10.80 -3.11
N PHE A 235 -10.34 -10.54 -3.27
CA PHE A 235 -9.82 -9.20 -3.58
C PHE A 235 -10.15 -8.75 -5.01
N ASN A 236 -10.43 -9.67 -5.93
CA ASN A 236 -10.87 -9.37 -7.29
C ASN A 236 -12.38 -9.09 -7.40
N LEU A 237 -13.13 -9.16 -6.29
CA LEU A 237 -14.52 -8.73 -6.28
C LEU A 237 -14.66 -7.22 -6.55
N PRO A 238 -15.80 -6.76 -7.10
CA PRO A 238 -15.97 -5.34 -7.45
C PRO A 238 -15.83 -4.38 -6.27
N LEU A 239 -16.26 -4.78 -5.07
CA LEU A 239 -16.23 -3.93 -3.88
C LEU A 239 -14.79 -3.68 -3.38
N PRO A 240 -13.95 -4.71 -3.10
CA PRO A 240 -12.54 -4.51 -2.77
C PRO A 240 -11.76 -3.74 -3.85
N GLN A 241 -12.04 -3.98 -5.14
CA GLN A 241 -11.42 -3.22 -6.23
C GLN A 241 -11.81 -1.74 -6.20
N TYR A 242 -13.09 -1.44 -5.95
CA TYR A 242 -13.56 -0.07 -5.75
C TYR A 242 -12.88 0.60 -4.54
N LEU A 243 -12.82 -0.11 -3.40
CA LEU A 243 -12.12 0.39 -2.20
C LEU A 243 -10.63 0.61 -2.47
N GLY A 244 -10.00 -0.23 -3.29
CA GLY A 244 -8.64 -0.06 -3.77
C GLY A 244 -8.46 1.22 -4.59
N ASN A 245 -9.39 1.51 -5.52
CA ASN A 245 -9.34 2.74 -6.34
C ASN A 245 -9.43 4.02 -5.52
N ILE A 246 -10.25 4.04 -4.45
CA ILE A 246 -10.40 5.22 -3.58
C ILE A 246 -9.47 5.20 -2.36
N SER A 247 -8.62 4.19 -2.20
CA SER A 247 -7.83 3.96 -0.98
C SER A 247 -6.91 5.14 -0.62
N TYR A 248 -6.27 5.74 -1.62
CA TYR A 248 -5.44 6.93 -1.43
C TYR A 248 -6.27 8.16 -1.00
N ALA A 249 -7.41 8.39 -1.66
CA ALA A 249 -8.32 9.47 -1.28
C ALA A 249 -8.90 9.28 0.14
N LEU A 250 -9.22 8.03 0.50
CA LEU A 250 -9.67 7.64 1.83
C LEU A 250 -8.59 7.93 2.88
N TYR A 251 -7.35 7.57 2.58
CA TYR A 251 -6.19 7.86 3.41
C TYR A 251 -6.01 9.36 3.69
N LEU A 252 -6.17 10.21 2.68
CA LEU A 252 -6.01 11.67 2.85
C LEU A 252 -7.17 12.33 3.62
N THR A 253 -8.39 11.83 3.46
CA THR A 253 -9.62 12.53 3.89
C THR A 253 -10.22 12.03 5.20
N HIS A 254 -9.88 10.82 5.66
CA HIS A 254 -10.49 10.25 6.87
C HIS A 254 -10.29 11.12 8.11
N ASN A 255 -9.09 11.62 8.38
CA ASN A 255 -8.81 12.49 9.53
C ASN A 255 -9.61 13.79 9.48
N LEU A 256 -9.77 14.41 8.30
CA LEU A 256 -10.63 15.59 8.13
C LEU A 256 -12.07 15.29 8.54
N CYS A 257 -12.61 14.16 8.12
CA CYS A 257 -13.97 13.78 8.44
C CYS A 257 -14.12 13.48 9.93
N LEU A 258 -13.17 12.75 10.52
CA LEU A 258 -13.20 12.37 11.93
C LEU A 258 -13.11 13.60 12.85
N THR A 259 -12.23 14.56 12.58
CA THR A 259 -12.12 15.78 13.39
C THR A 259 -13.33 16.72 13.29
N ILE A 260 -14.18 16.52 12.28
CA ILE A 260 -15.48 17.20 12.14
C ILE A 260 -16.58 16.39 12.82
N LEU A 261 -16.66 15.08 12.59
CA LEU A 261 -17.81 14.26 13.01
C LEU A 261 -17.71 13.83 14.48
N GLU A 262 -16.53 13.44 14.95
CA GLU A 262 -16.35 12.89 16.30
C GLU A 262 -16.77 13.85 17.42
N PRO A 263 -16.44 15.16 17.39
CA PRO A 263 -16.89 16.09 18.43
C PRO A 263 -18.41 16.27 18.46
N ARG A 264 -19.10 16.01 17.34
CA ARG A 264 -20.56 16.19 17.20
C ARG A 264 -21.34 14.94 17.62
N PHE A 265 -20.87 13.77 17.23
CA PHE A 265 -21.57 12.50 17.45
C PHE A 265 -20.98 11.67 18.59
N GLY A 266 -19.70 11.82 18.90
CA GLY A 266 -19.01 11.11 19.97
C GLY A 266 -19.71 11.23 21.33
N PRO A 267 -20.08 12.44 21.80
CA PRO A 267 -20.82 12.60 23.04
C PRO A 267 -22.19 11.91 23.04
N LEU A 268 -22.88 11.87 21.89
CA LEU A 268 -24.18 11.19 21.77
C LEU A 268 -24.05 9.67 21.86
N PHE A 269 -22.96 9.11 21.32
CA PHE A 269 -22.69 7.68 21.43
C PHE A 269 -22.27 7.30 22.86
N ASP A 270 -21.48 8.16 23.50
CA ASP A 270 -21.02 7.95 24.88
C ASP A 270 -22.21 7.94 25.86
N ASP A 271 -23.13 8.92 25.73
CA ASP A 271 -24.33 9.02 26.56
C ASP A 271 -25.30 7.83 26.38
N LYS A 272 -25.49 7.35 25.14
CA LYS A 272 -26.49 6.31 24.84
C LYS A 272 -25.97 4.88 24.93
N ILE A 273 -24.72 4.63 24.55
CA ILE A 273 -24.15 3.28 24.45
C ILE A 273 -23.19 3.03 25.62
N GLY A 274 -22.36 4.03 25.95
CA GLY A 274 -21.28 3.92 26.94
C GLY A 274 -20.13 3.01 26.50
N LYS A 275 -18.97 3.19 27.15
CA LYS A 275 -17.74 2.40 26.88
C LYS A 275 -17.35 1.48 28.03
N ASP A 276 -18.16 1.42 29.07
CA ASP A 276 -17.80 0.75 30.33
C ASP A 276 -17.87 -0.78 30.23
N SER A 277 -18.68 -1.30 29.31
CA SER A 277 -18.82 -2.73 29.08
C SER A 277 -18.14 -3.17 27.77
N PHE A 278 -17.78 -4.46 27.68
CA PHE A 278 -17.27 -5.05 26.44
C PHE A 278 -18.23 -4.84 25.26
N MET A 279 -19.51 -5.15 25.47
CA MET A 279 -20.56 -4.93 24.46
C MET A 279 -20.76 -3.43 24.14
N GLY A 280 -20.65 -2.56 25.14
CA GLY A 280 -20.70 -1.10 24.96
C GLY A 280 -19.58 -0.60 24.05
N ARG A 281 -18.34 -1.04 24.27
CA ARG A 281 -17.19 -0.68 23.40
C ARG A 281 -17.39 -1.14 21.96
N HIS A 282 -17.84 -2.37 21.76
CA HIS A 282 -18.15 -2.88 20.40
C HIS A 282 -19.32 -2.15 19.77
N GLY A 283 -20.36 -1.83 20.55
CA GLY A 283 -21.50 -1.02 20.11
C GLY A 283 -21.09 0.40 19.71
N PHE A 284 -20.24 1.05 20.51
CA PHE A 284 -19.70 2.37 20.22
C PHE A 284 -18.90 2.38 18.92
N TRP A 285 -18.02 1.38 18.75
CA TRP A 285 -17.24 1.21 17.52
C TRP A 285 -18.15 0.95 16.30
N ALA A 286 -19.14 0.07 16.43
CA ALA A 286 -20.09 -0.25 15.36
C ALA A 286 -20.95 0.96 14.98
N ALA A 287 -21.40 1.75 15.95
CA ALA A 287 -22.15 2.99 15.72
C ALA A 287 -21.28 4.03 14.99
N GLY A 288 -20.03 4.19 15.41
CA GLY A 288 -19.04 5.02 14.73
C GLY A 288 -18.82 4.58 13.28
N LEU A 289 -18.63 3.29 13.03
CA LEU A 289 -18.47 2.75 11.67
C LEU A 289 -19.70 2.99 10.80
N LEU A 290 -20.91 2.81 11.35
CA LEU A 290 -22.16 2.98 10.62
C LEU A 290 -22.46 4.44 10.27
N ILE A 291 -22.07 5.40 11.13
CA ILE A 291 -22.35 6.83 10.93
C ILE A 291 -21.19 7.52 10.20
N TYR A 292 -19.94 7.30 10.62
CA TYR A 292 -18.78 7.94 10.01
C TYR A 292 -18.39 7.29 8.69
N GLY A 293 -18.50 5.95 8.59
CA GLY A 293 -18.07 5.19 7.41
C GLY A 293 -18.66 5.70 6.10
N PRO A 294 -20.00 5.83 5.96
CA PRO A 294 -20.61 6.34 4.73
C PRO A 294 -20.15 7.76 4.36
N ILE A 295 -20.00 8.65 5.34
CA ILE A 295 -19.57 10.05 5.11
C ILE A 295 -18.11 10.09 4.66
N ILE A 296 -17.25 9.30 5.31
CA ILE A 296 -15.83 9.19 4.96
C ILE A 296 -15.68 8.60 3.55
N LEU A 297 -16.39 7.49 3.24
CA LEU A 297 -16.35 6.87 1.92
C LEU A 297 -16.86 7.80 0.82
N TRP A 298 -17.94 8.54 1.09
CA TRP A 298 -18.46 9.53 0.14
C TRP A 298 -17.47 10.68 -0.09
N THR A 299 -16.88 11.23 0.98
CA THR A 299 -15.88 12.29 0.88
C THR A 299 -14.66 11.83 0.11
N ALA A 300 -14.22 10.59 0.35
CA ALA A 300 -13.13 9.96 -0.39
C ALA A 300 -13.45 9.78 -1.88
N ASP A 301 -14.65 9.31 -2.25
CA ASP A 301 -15.06 9.18 -3.66
C ASP A 301 -15.12 10.55 -4.37
N VAL A 302 -15.64 11.59 -3.70
CA VAL A 302 -15.65 12.96 -4.25
C VAL A 302 -14.23 13.47 -4.46
N PHE A 303 -13.34 13.30 -3.48
CA PHE A 303 -11.94 13.70 -3.60
C PHE A 303 -11.23 12.91 -4.70
N TRP A 304 -11.47 11.61 -4.80
CA TRP A 304 -10.90 10.73 -5.82
C TRP A 304 -11.27 11.20 -7.23
N ARG A 305 -12.56 11.46 -7.49
CA ARG A 305 -13.03 11.94 -8.81
C ARG A 305 -12.60 13.37 -9.11
N GLY A 306 -12.59 14.23 -8.10
CA GLY A 306 -12.38 15.67 -8.26
C GLY A 306 -10.92 16.11 -8.24
N VAL A 307 -10.03 15.38 -7.56
CA VAL A 307 -8.64 15.77 -7.34
C VAL A 307 -7.67 14.69 -7.80
N ASP A 308 -7.84 13.46 -7.33
CA ASP A 308 -6.87 12.38 -7.57
C ASP A 308 -6.79 11.96 -9.05
N VAL A 309 -7.93 11.56 -9.64
CA VAL A 309 -8.01 11.17 -11.06
C VAL A 309 -7.55 12.30 -11.99
N PRO A 310 -7.96 13.57 -11.81
CA PRO A 310 -7.41 14.69 -12.59
C PRO A 310 -5.90 14.87 -12.41
N SER A 311 -5.36 14.67 -11.20
CA SER A 311 -3.91 14.82 -10.93
C SER A 311 -3.09 13.78 -11.67
N THR A 312 -3.54 12.51 -11.69
CA THR A 312 -2.86 11.45 -12.47
C THR A 312 -2.96 11.69 -13.98
N LYS A 313 -4.09 12.19 -14.47
CA LYS A 313 -4.24 12.61 -15.88
C LYS A 313 -3.31 13.77 -16.22
N PHE A 314 -3.16 14.74 -15.34
CA PHE A 314 -2.22 15.86 -15.52
C PHE A 314 -0.77 15.36 -15.58
N ALA A 315 -0.37 14.42 -14.70
CA ALA A 315 0.95 13.82 -14.74
C ALA A 315 1.24 13.09 -16.06
N ARG A 316 0.29 12.26 -16.54
CA ARG A 316 0.40 11.59 -17.85
C ARG A 316 0.47 12.58 -19.02
N TRP A 317 -0.32 13.65 -18.95
CA TRP A 317 -0.25 14.72 -19.94
C TRP A 317 1.13 15.39 -19.94
N LEU A 318 1.69 15.70 -18.76
CA LEU A 318 3.02 16.29 -18.65
C LEU A 318 4.10 15.35 -19.19
N GLU A 319 4.02 14.06 -18.86
CA GLU A 319 4.90 13.02 -19.40
C GLU A 319 4.87 13.01 -20.93
N SER A 320 3.69 13.05 -21.55
CA SER A 320 3.54 13.11 -23.01
C SER A 320 4.16 14.35 -23.67
N LYS A 321 4.40 15.41 -22.90
CA LYS A 321 5.11 16.62 -23.38
C LYS A 321 6.62 16.54 -23.22
N CYS A 322 7.11 15.69 -22.31
CA CYS A 322 8.52 15.51 -22.02
C CYS A 322 9.15 14.38 -22.84
N LEU A 323 8.39 13.34 -23.18
CA LEU A 323 8.86 12.21 -23.96
C LEU A 323 8.70 12.45 -25.46
N MET A 324 9.68 12.00 -26.25
CA MET A 324 9.58 12.01 -27.71
C MET A 324 8.67 10.88 -28.17
N ASP A 325 7.80 11.16 -29.15
CA ASP A 325 6.98 10.13 -29.78
C ASP A 325 7.89 9.06 -30.41
N ARG A 326 7.75 7.81 -29.95
CA ARG A 326 8.56 6.66 -30.40
C ARG A 326 8.42 6.39 -31.90
N ASP A 327 7.41 6.95 -32.54
CA ASP A 327 7.20 6.82 -33.99
C ASP A 327 8.29 7.54 -34.80
N SER A 328 8.97 8.53 -34.22
CA SER A 328 10.11 9.21 -34.85
C SER A 328 11.41 8.38 -34.88
N GLU A 329 11.50 7.29 -34.12
CA GLU A 329 12.65 6.35 -34.12
C GLU A 329 12.51 5.23 -35.16
N SER A 330 11.32 5.04 -35.74
CA SER A 330 11.05 3.98 -36.71
C SER A 330 11.67 4.23 -38.10
N GLU A 331 12.17 5.45 -38.37
CA GLU A 331 12.87 5.79 -39.61
C GLU A 331 14.40 5.53 -39.56
N ILE A 332 14.97 5.13 -38.41
CA ILE A 332 16.38 4.76 -38.33
C ILE A 332 16.50 3.24 -38.48
N PRO A 333 17.03 2.71 -39.60
CA PRO A 333 17.16 1.27 -39.77
C PRO A 333 18.16 0.75 -38.74
N ARG A 334 17.65 0.01 -37.73
CA ARG A 334 18.49 -0.78 -36.81
C ARG A 334 19.41 -1.65 -37.67
N ARG A 335 20.70 -1.32 -37.70
CA ARG A 335 21.73 -2.21 -38.22
C ARG A 335 21.57 -3.55 -37.50
N ARG A 336 21.14 -4.57 -38.24
CA ARG A 336 21.28 -5.97 -37.85
C ARG A 336 22.77 -6.20 -37.54
N ASN A 337 23.11 -6.33 -36.27
CA ASN A 337 24.37 -6.98 -35.92
C ASN A 337 24.19 -8.46 -36.27
N LEU A 338 24.86 -8.83 -37.37
CA LEU A 338 25.13 -10.21 -37.75
C LEU A 338 25.94 -10.89 -36.65
N TYR A 339 25.58 -12.15 -36.42
CA TYR A 339 26.37 -13.19 -35.75
C TYR A 339 27.88 -13.04 -35.97
N PHE A 340 28.66 -13.17 -34.90
CA PHE A 340 29.77 -14.12 -34.75
C PHE A 340 30.04 -14.37 -33.27
#